data_AF-A0A3P6EFX4-F1
#
_entry.id   AF-A0A3P6EFX4-F1
#
_cell.length_a   1.000
_cell.length_b   1.000
_cell.length_c   1.000
_cell.angle_alpha   90.00
_cell.angle_beta   90.00
_cell.angle_gamma   90.00
#
_symmetry.space_group_name_H-M   'P 1'
#
loop_
_entity.id
_entity.type
_entity.pdbx_description
1 polymer ?
#
loop_
_entity_poly.entity_id
_entity_poly.type
_entity_poly.pdbx_seq_one_letter_code
_entity_poly.pdbx_strand_id
1 'polypeptide(L)'
;MSGSKGDEALTKYKKALEVMSARKSAPKRAASVDDDEVQFLRSSKRLTVAATVSSSSKKKSKASGSSPSASYDWTTVLTNLNTKVFPSTPVLLVSEEDSSVAIQSDGQVASQLFHLGERMVGAASTKAEMDALASQLREEKDVVLANDKEIKALRLKARNQEEAGELAATENVSLRGQLKNMEEELNDLKDTAETFEAEKAMAVNGTKVVARWELMREWLNGQTDSWDPANVLEQYKMVKITEAELLGLPTPSFEGEPQVPGDMEGEKTPEPAADDPPAS
;
A
#
# COMPACT_ATOMS: atom_id res chain seq x y z
N MET A 1 62.98 -12.19 14.06
CA MET A 1 61.57 -12.51 13.78
C MET A 1 61.00 -11.36 12.97
N SER A 2 61.05 -11.47 11.63
CA SER A 2 60.56 -10.43 10.73
C SER A 2 59.39 -10.98 9.93
N GLY A 3 58.17 -10.64 10.35
CA GLY A 3 57.02 -10.72 9.46
C GLY A 3 57.15 -9.60 8.44
N SER A 4 57.18 -9.96 7.16
CA SER A 4 57.21 -8.98 6.06
C SER A 4 55.98 -8.08 6.15
N LYS A 5 56.15 -6.77 5.96
CA LYS A 5 55.02 -5.81 5.82
C LYS A 5 54.01 -6.25 4.75
N GLY A 6 54.47 -7.01 3.75
CA GLY A 6 53.61 -7.59 2.71
C GLY A 6 52.61 -8.62 3.25
N ASP A 7 53.02 -9.45 4.22
CA ASP A 7 52.13 -10.45 4.82
C ASP A 7 51.01 -9.78 5.63
N GLU A 8 51.33 -8.68 6.33
CA GLU A 8 50.36 -7.87 7.07
C GLU A 8 49.37 -7.15 6.13
N ALA A 9 49.84 -6.68 4.97
CA ALA A 9 48.99 -6.06 3.96
C ALA A 9 48.02 -7.08 3.33
N LEU A 10 48.51 -8.28 3.00
CA LEU A 10 47.71 -9.35 2.43
C LEU A 10 46.64 -9.85 3.41
N THR A 11 46.96 -9.97 4.70
CA THR A 11 45.98 -10.34 5.74
C THR A 11 44.94 -9.24 5.94
N LYS A 12 45.32 -7.96 5.93
CA LYS A 12 44.35 -6.85 6.00
C LYS A 12 43.40 -6.83 4.80
N TYR A 13 43.93 -7.09 3.60
CA TYR A 13 43.11 -7.19 2.37
C TYR A 13 42.12 -8.35 2.44
N LYS A 14 42.56 -9.56 2.82
CA LYS A 14 41.65 -10.71 3.01
C LYS A 14 40.56 -10.44 4.04
N LYS A 15 40.91 -9.81 5.18
CA LYS A 15 39.96 -9.44 6.23
C LYS A 15 38.93 -8.41 5.76
N ALA A 16 39.35 -7.41 4.97
CA ALA A 16 38.42 -6.44 4.39
C ALA A 16 37.45 -7.11 3.40
N LEU A 17 37.94 -8.08 2.61
CA LEU A 17 37.15 -8.85 1.64
C LEU A 17 36.07 -9.71 2.32
N GLU A 18 36.41 -10.32 3.46
CA GLU A 18 35.46 -11.08 4.29
C GLU A 18 34.35 -10.18 4.87
N VAL A 19 34.71 -9.00 5.38
CA VAL A 19 33.74 -8.02 5.92
C VAL A 19 32.80 -7.50 4.84
N MET A 20 33.31 -7.24 3.64
CA MET A 20 32.48 -6.80 2.51
C MET A 20 31.55 -7.92 2.02
N SER A 21 32.02 -9.16 2.00
CA SER A 21 31.21 -10.32 1.63
C SER A 21 30.08 -10.58 2.64
N ALA A 22 30.37 -10.50 3.93
CA ALA A 22 29.37 -10.64 5.00
C ALA A 22 28.31 -9.53 4.96
N ARG A 23 28.67 -8.30 4.57
CA ARG A 23 27.70 -7.21 4.34
C ARG A 23 26.81 -7.43 3.12
N LYS A 24 27.31 -8.16 2.11
CA LYS A 24 26.57 -8.48 0.88
C LYS A 24 25.65 -9.70 1.05
N SER A 25 25.96 -10.58 2.01
CA SER A 25 25.17 -11.78 2.30
C SER A 25 24.29 -11.68 3.54
N ALA A 26 24.39 -10.62 4.36
CA ALA A 26 23.52 -10.44 5.51
C ALA A 26 22.08 -10.21 5.01
N PRO A 27 21.14 -11.14 5.26
CA PRO A 27 19.73 -10.83 5.09
C PRO A 27 19.42 -9.67 6.03
N LYS A 28 18.83 -8.59 5.51
CA LYS A 28 18.10 -7.63 6.36
C LYS A 28 17.26 -8.49 7.30
N ARG A 29 17.47 -8.37 8.62
CA ARG A 29 16.61 -8.98 9.64
C ARG A 29 15.17 -8.74 9.18
N ALA A 30 14.53 -9.78 8.66
CA ALA A 30 13.10 -9.87 8.72
C ALA A 30 12.78 -9.86 10.22
N ALA A 31 11.96 -8.91 10.64
CA ALA A 31 11.32 -8.98 11.94
C ALA A 31 10.77 -10.39 12.10
N SER A 32 11.07 -11.05 13.22
CA SER A 32 10.47 -12.31 13.56
C SER A 32 8.96 -12.12 13.55
N VAL A 33 8.29 -12.82 12.64
CA VAL A 33 6.87 -13.13 12.78
C VAL A 33 6.83 -14.20 13.87
N ASP A 34 6.83 -13.74 15.12
CA ASP A 34 6.39 -14.57 16.24
C ASP A 34 4.88 -14.71 16.09
N ASP A 35 4.51 -15.92 15.71
CA ASP A 35 3.18 -16.50 15.86
C ASP A 35 2.97 -16.70 17.36
N ASP A 36 2.38 -15.69 18.02
CA ASP A 36 1.84 -15.85 19.36
C ASP A 36 0.41 -15.32 19.40
N GLU A 37 -0.45 -16.23 19.82
CA GLU A 37 -1.83 -16.01 20.19
C GLU A 37 -1.93 -14.92 21.27
N VAL A 38 -3.16 -14.45 21.44
CA VAL A 38 -3.71 -13.68 22.57
C VAL A 38 -3.47 -12.15 22.70
N GLN A 39 -4.62 -11.48 22.58
CA GLN A 39 -5.19 -10.42 23.42
C GLN A 39 -5.01 -8.96 22.98
N PHE A 40 -6.02 -8.53 22.22
CA PHE A 40 -6.47 -7.15 22.07
C PHE A 40 -6.66 -6.47 23.44
N LEU A 41 -5.68 -5.69 23.87
CA LEU A 41 -5.85 -4.67 24.90
C LEU A 41 -5.92 -3.28 24.27
N ARG A 42 -7.17 -2.92 24.01
CA ARG A 42 -7.75 -1.57 23.98
C ARG A 42 -7.04 -0.57 24.93
N SER A 43 -6.39 0.45 24.37
CA SER A 43 -6.25 1.79 24.96
C SER A 43 -5.77 2.75 23.86
N SER A 44 -6.55 3.68 23.32
CA SER A 44 -7.18 4.88 23.91
C SER A 44 -6.20 5.77 24.68
N LYS A 45 -5.61 6.77 23.98
CA LYS A 45 -5.62 8.20 24.37
C LYS A 45 -4.77 9.07 23.41
N ARG A 46 -5.50 9.85 22.60
CA ARG A 46 -5.28 11.25 22.16
C ARG A 46 -3.84 11.80 22.14
N LEU A 47 -3.34 12.01 20.91
CA LEU A 47 -2.38 13.07 20.59
C LEU A 47 -3.07 14.45 20.72
N THR A 48 -2.42 15.37 21.45
CA THR A 48 -2.67 16.81 21.33
C THR A 48 -1.35 17.44 20.92
N VAL A 49 -1.17 17.68 19.62
CA VAL A 49 -0.12 18.55 19.11
C VAL A 49 -0.75 19.46 18.06
N ALA A 50 -0.71 20.75 18.37
CA ALA A 50 -1.13 21.83 17.49
C ALA A 50 -0.22 21.88 16.27
N ALA A 51 -0.79 21.73 15.08
CA ALA A 51 -0.13 22.03 13.83
C ALA A 51 -0.39 23.49 13.45
N THR A 52 0.69 24.26 13.39
CA THR A 52 0.82 25.56 12.75
C THR A 52 0.31 25.50 11.30
N VAL A 53 -0.61 26.41 10.97
CA VAL A 53 -1.12 26.64 9.61
C VAL A 53 0.01 27.19 8.74
N SER A 54 0.32 26.49 7.65
CA SER A 54 1.12 27.04 6.56
C SER A 54 0.26 27.24 5.32
N SER A 55 0.54 28.38 4.68
CA SER A 55 -0.18 29.08 3.64
C SER A 55 0.04 28.45 2.25
N SER A 56 -0.98 28.42 1.39
CA SER A 56 -0.77 28.35 -0.07
C SER A 56 -1.98 28.74 -0.93
N SER A 57 -1.75 29.80 -1.70
CA SER A 57 -2.11 30.10 -3.09
C SER A 57 -3.53 29.95 -3.67
N LYS A 58 -3.97 31.10 -4.22
CA LYS A 58 -5.06 31.33 -5.18
C LYS A 58 -4.99 30.38 -6.39
N LYS A 59 -6.12 29.75 -6.73
CA LYS A 59 -6.52 29.56 -8.14
C LYS A 59 -8.04 29.51 -8.30
N LYS A 60 -8.47 30.25 -9.31
CA LYS A 60 -9.83 30.61 -9.69
C LYS A 60 -10.35 29.56 -10.67
N SER A 61 -11.49 28.94 -10.37
CA SER A 61 -12.24 28.11 -11.31
C SER A 61 -13.72 28.41 -11.18
N LYS A 62 -14.32 28.85 -12.29
CA LYS A 62 -15.70 29.30 -12.46
C LYS A 62 -16.35 28.31 -13.42
N ALA A 63 -17.44 27.64 -13.01
CA ALA A 63 -18.61 27.32 -13.86
C ALA A 63 -19.66 26.44 -13.15
N SER A 64 -20.91 26.81 -13.44
CA SER A 64 -22.13 25.98 -13.62
C SER A 64 -22.82 25.30 -12.44
N GLY A 65 -24.10 25.71 -12.27
CA GLY A 65 -25.20 24.77 -12.01
C GLY A 65 -26.02 25.03 -10.75
N SER A 66 -26.68 26.19 -10.61
CA SER A 66 -27.71 26.35 -9.57
C SER A 66 -29.06 25.87 -10.09
N SER A 67 -29.47 24.67 -9.69
CA SER A 67 -30.88 24.26 -9.74
C SER A 67 -31.67 25.01 -8.66
N PRO A 68 -32.88 25.52 -8.95
CA PRO A 68 -33.71 26.16 -7.95
C PRO A 68 -34.40 25.09 -7.11
N SER A 69 -33.87 24.76 -5.93
CA SER A 69 -34.64 24.00 -4.93
C SER A 69 -35.58 24.97 -4.23
N ALA A 70 -36.74 25.21 -4.84
CA ALA A 70 -37.87 25.78 -4.12
C ALA A 70 -38.26 24.78 -3.03
N SER A 71 -38.01 25.16 -1.77
CA SER A 71 -38.47 24.44 -0.58
C SER A 71 -39.99 24.33 -0.65
N TYR A 72 -40.50 23.16 -1.01
CA TYR A 72 -41.93 22.86 -1.00
C TYR A 72 -42.41 22.82 0.46
N ASP A 73 -43.19 23.82 0.86
CA ASP A 73 -43.77 23.90 2.20
C ASP A 73 -45.00 22.98 2.30
N TRP A 74 -44.73 21.71 2.63
CA TRP A 74 -45.76 20.68 2.84
C TRP A 74 -46.82 21.07 3.87
N THR A 75 -46.48 21.95 4.81
CA THR A 75 -47.38 22.46 5.85
C THR A 75 -48.54 23.26 5.26
N THR A 76 -48.27 24.04 4.21
CA THR A 76 -49.32 24.81 3.49
C THR A 76 -50.22 23.89 2.65
N VAL A 77 -49.66 22.82 2.08
CA VAL A 77 -50.45 21.84 1.30
C VAL A 77 -51.39 21.04 2.20
N LEU A 78 -50.92 20.58 3.38
CA LEU A 78 -51.75 19.84 4.32
C LEU A 78 -52.89 20.69 4.90
N THR A 79 -52.64 21.96 5.19
CA THR A 79 -53.66 22.88 5.71
C THR A 79 -54.70 23.27 4.66
N ASN A 80 -54.31 23.39 3.38
CA ASN A 80 -55.27 23.61 2.28
C ASN A 80 -56.16 22.38 2.03
N LEU A 81 -55.60 21.17 2.13
CA LEU A 81 -56.37 19.94 1.95
C LEU A 81 -57.43 19.78 3.05
N ASN A 82 -57.06 20.05 4.30
CA ASN A 82 -57.97 19.88 5.45
C ASN A 82 -59.17 20.83 5.40
N THR A 83 -58.98 22.06 4.94
CA THR A 83 -60.06 23.06 4.82
C THR A 83 -61.02 22.80 3.64
N LYS A 84 -60.62 22.01 2.64
CA LYS A 84 -61.48 21.62 1.51
C LYS A 84 -62.29 20.34 1.75
N VAL A 85 -61.80 19.44 2.60
CA VAL A 85 -62.43 18.13 2.83
C VAL A 85 -63.47 18.18 3.96
N PHE A 86 -63.31 19.09 4.94
CA PHE A 86 -64.26 19.26 6.04
C PHE A 86 -64.67 20.73 6.19
N PRO A 87 -65.80 21.17 5.61
CA PRO A 87 -66.35 22.47 5.95
C PRO A 87 -66.78 22.48 7.43
N SER A 88 -66.11 23.29 8.25
CA SER A 88 -66.33 23.40 9.70
C SER A 88 -67.67 24.05 10.10
N THR A 89 -68.58 24.27 9.16
CA THR A 89 -69.91 24.83 9.41
C THR A 89 -70.97 23.74 9.28
N PRO A 90 -71.60 23.28 10.38
CA PRO A 90 -72.76 22.40 10.29
C PRO A 90 -73.91 23.17 9.61
N VAL A 91 -74.32 22.69 8.43
CA VAL A 91 -75.54 23.14 7.76
C VAL A 91 -76.73 22.66 8.59
N LEU A 92 -77.39 23.56 9.32
CA LEU A 92 -78.67 23.30 9.97
C LEU A 92 -79.73 23.13 8.88
N LEU A 93 -80.15 21.88 8.65
CA LEU A 93 -81.35 21.58 7.89
C LEU A 93 -82.57 21.91 8.78
N VAL A 94 -83.23 23.02 8.48
CA VAL A 94 -84.56 23.35 9.00
C VAL A 94 -85.54 22.36 8.37
N SER A 95 -86.13 21.49 9.21
CA SER A 95 -87.30 20.70 8.86
C SER A 95 -88.51 21.37 9.49
N GLU A 96 -89.29 22.07 8.68
CA GLU A 96 -90.57 22.66 9.05
C GLU A 96 -91.65 21.74 8.46
N GLU A 97 -92.29 20.96 9.33
CA GLU A 97 -93.33 19.99 8.97
C GLU A 97 -94.71 20.64 9.17
N ASP A 98 -95.38 20.93 8.06
CA ASP A 98 -96.81 21.21 8.04
C ASP A 98 -97.61 19.94 7.72
N SER A 99 -98.43 19.59 8.71
CA SER A 99 -99.65 18.80 8.73
C SER A 99 -100.40 18.62 7.40
N SER A 100 -100.75 17.38 7.04
CA SER A 100 -102.13 16.89 6.78
C SER A 100 -102.19 15.66 5.87
N VAL A 101 -103.32 14.92 5.99
CA VAL A 101 -103.82 13.80 5.16
C VAL A 101 -103.63 12.41 5.79
N ALA A 102 -104.58 12.10 6.66
CA ALA A 102 -105.06 10.74 6.88
C ALA A 102 -105.85 10.24 5.65
N ILE A 103 -105.92 8.92 5.51
CA ILE A 103 -106.66 8.09 4.53
C ILE A 103 -105.81 7.57 3.34
N GLN A 104 -104.96 6.57 3.60
CA GLN A 104 -104.64 5.44 2.69
C GLN A 104 -103.73 4.41 3.41
N SER A 105 -104.30 3.57 4.28
CA SER A 105 -103.52 2.81 5.28
C SER A 105 -103.21 1.34 4.97
N ASP A 106 -103.50 0.80 3.77
CA ASP A 106 -103.24 -0.63 3.48
C ASP A 106 -102.07 -0.87 2.50
N GLY A 107 -101.87 -0.02 1.50
CA GLY A 107 -100.74 -0.17 0.55
C GLY A 107 -99.40 0.35 1.09
N GLN A 108 -99.44 1.40 1.92
CA GLN A 108 -98.25 2.07 2.44
C GLN A 108 -97.52 1.21 3.49
N VAL A 109 -98.27 0.46 4.30
CA VAL A 109 -97.70 -0.45 5.32
C VAL A 109 -96.99 -1.63 4.67
N ALA A 110 -97.56 -2.20 3.60
CA ALA A 110 -96.94 -3.31 2.86
C ALA A 110 -95.64 -2.88 2.14
N SER A 111 -95.63 -1.70 1.51
CA SER A 111 -94.41 -1.14 0.90
C SER A 111 -93.33 -0.84 1.94
N GLN A 112 -93.69 -0.28 3.11
CA GLN A 112 -92.73 -0.05 4.19
C GLN A 112 -92.14 -1.35 4.76
N LEU A 113 -92.95 -2.40 4.91
CA LEU A 113 -92.48 -3.73 5.33
C LEU A 113 -91.55 -4.37 4.30
N PHE A 114 -91.83 -4.24 3.00
CA PHE A 114 -90.96 -4.72 1.94
C PHE A 114 -89.60 -4.00 1.97
N HIS A 115 -89.59 -2.66 2.05
CA HIS A 115 -88.35 -1.89 2.16
C HIS A 115 -87.62 -2.11 3.50
N LEU A 116 -88.33 -2.42 4.59
CA LEU A 116 -87.71 -2.83 5.85
C LEU A 116 -87.02 -4.19 5.72
N GLY A 117 -87.66 -5.16 5.04
CA GLY A 117 -87.08 -6.46 4.73
C GLY A 117 -85.81 -6.36 3.89
N GLU A 118 -85.82 -5.56 2.82
CA GLU A 118 -84.62 -5.30 2.01
C GLU A 118 -83.52 -4.60 2.82
N ARG A 119 -83.87 -3.62 3.68
CA ARG A 119 -82.90 -2.98 4.57
C ARG A 119 -82.32 -3.95 5.61
N MET A 120 -83.10 -4.90 6.11
CA MET A 120 -82.60 -5.92 7.04
C MET A 120 -81.69 -6.94 6.35
N VAL A 121 -82.00 -7.33 5.10
CA VAL A 121 -81.11 -8.17 4.28
C VAL A 121 -79.81 -7.43 3.96
N GLY A 122 -79.88 -6.14 3.63
CA GLY A 122 -78.71 -5.26 3.50
C GLY A 122 -77.91 -5.15 4.80
N ALA A 123 -78.57 -5.06 5.95
CA ALA A 123 -77.91 -5.00 7.26
C ALA A 123 -77.17 -6.30 7.63
N ALA A 124 -77.66 -7.46 7.19
CA ALA A 124 -76.93 -8.72 7.33
C ALA A 124 -75.69 -8.76 6.42
N SER A 125 -75.79 -8.24 5.19
CA SER A 125 -74.65 -8.10 4.25
C SER A 125 -73.57 -7.17 4.80
N THR A 126 -73.93 -6.00 5.32
CA THR A 126 -72.96 -5.02 5.86
C THR A 126 -72.24 -5.55 7.10
N LYS A 127 -72.89 -6.38 7.92
CA LYS A 127 -72.24 -7.04 9.05
C LYS A 127 -71.18 -8.04 8.61
N ALA A 128 -71.49 -8.88 7.61
CA ALA A 128 -70.52 -9.84 7.07
C ALA A 128 -69.31 -9.14 6.44
N GLU A 129 -69.52 -8.00 5.76
CA GLU A 129 -68.44 -7.16 5.24
C GLU A 129 -67.58 -6.55 6.35
N MET A 130 -68.18 -6.08 7.44
CA MET A 130 -67.40 -5.58 8.59
C MET A 130 -66.54 -6.67 9.24
N ASP A 131 -67.06 -7.88 9.40
CA ASP A 131 -66.31 -9.01 9.96
C ASP A 131 -65.16 -9.45 9.02
N ALA A 132 -65.39 -9.41 7.70
CA ALA A 132 -64.37 -9.66 6.69
C ALA A 132 -63.26 -8.60 6.74
N LEU A 133 -63.60 -7.31 6.80
CA LEU A 133 -62.65 -6.21 6.95
C LEU A 133 -61.85 -6.29 8.25
N ALA A 134 -62.50 -6.66 9.36
CA ALA A 134 -61.82 -6.86 10.65
C ALA A 134 -60.81 -8.02 10.60
N SER A 135 -61.13 -9.08 9.85
CA SER A 135 -60.21 -10.22 9.63
C SER A 135 -59.02 -9.80 8.76
N GLN A 136 -59.27 -9.10 7.65
CA GLN A 136 -58.21 -8.56 6.78
C GLN A 136 -57.28 -7.61 7.54
N LEU A 137 -57.84 -6.69 8.33
CA LEU A 137 -57.04 -5.75 9.13
C LEU A 137 -56.10 -6.47 10.11
N ARG A 138 -56.55 -7.60 10.69
CA ARG A 138 -55.72 -8.40 11.59
C ARG A 138 -54.57 -9.08 10.84
N GLU A 139 -54.87 -9.69 9.70
CA GLU A 139 -53.85 -10.34 8.86
C GLU A 139 -52.82 -9.33 8.35
N GLU A 140 -53.27 -8.20 7.80
CA GLU A 140 -52.38 -7.12 7.35
C GLU A 140 -51.52 -6.58 8.49
N LYS A 141 -52.06 -6.45 9.71
CA LYS A 141 -51.27 -6.05 10.88
C LYS A 141 -50.15 -7.04 11.17
N ASP A 142 -50.42 -8.34 11.11
CA ASP A 142 -49.42 -9.37 11.39
C ASP A 142 -48.35 -9.42 10.28
N VAL A 143 -48.74 -9.22 9.02
CA VAL A 143 -47.82 -9.05 7.88
C VAL A 143 -46.94 -7.82 8.07
N VAL A 144 -47.50 -6.68 8.46
CA VAL A 144 -46.75 -5.45 8.75
C VAL A 144 -45.75 -5.67 9.87
N LEU A 145 -46.12 -6.39 10.93
CA LEU A 145 -45.21 -6.73 12.03
C LEU A 145 -44.09 -7.68 11.60
N ALA A 146 -44.36 -8.62 10.70
CA ALA A 146 -43.33 -9.49 10.13
C ALA A 146 -42.35 -8.68 9.26
N ASN A 147 -42.86 -7.82 8.39
CA ASN A 147 -42.05 -6.95 7.53
C ASN A 147 -41.19 -5.96 8.35
N ASP A 148 -41.73 -5.41 9.44
CA ASP A 148 -40.95 -4.53 10.33
C ASP A 148 -39.75 -5.24 10.97
N LYS A 149 -39.89 -6.51 11.35
CA LYS A 149 -38.78 -7.33 11.86
C LYS A 149 -37.73 -7.57 10.78
N GLU A 150 -38.15 -7.88 9.55
CA GLU A 150 -37.24 -8.07 8.42
C GLU A 150 -36.48 -6.78 8.08
N ILE A 151 -37.17 -5.64 8.01
CA ILE A 151 -36.54 -4.33 7.77
C ILE A 151 -35.50 -4.02 8.85
N LYS A 152 -35.79 -4.31 10.13
CA LYS A 152 -34.82 -4.14 11.22
C LYS A 152 -33.59 -5.02 11.04
N ALA A 153 -33.77 -6.29 10.66
CA ALA A 153 -32.67 -7.22 10.39
C ALA A 153 -31.80 -6.75 9.21
N LEU A 154 -32.42 -6.32 8.11
CA LEU A 154 -31.71 -5.81 6.93
C LEU A 154 -30.95 -4.52 7.24
N ARG A 155 -31.54 -3.61 8.01
CA ARG A 155 -30.85 -2.38 8.46
C ARG A 155 -29.62 -2.67 9.32
N LEU A 156 -29.68 -3.69 10.18
CA LEU A 156 -28.52 -4.12 10.96
C LEU A 156 -27.42 -4.69 10.05
N LYS A 157 -27.80 -5.56 9.10
CA LYS A 157 -26.86 -6.11 8.12
C LYS A 157 -26.19 -5.02 7.29
N ALA A 158 -26.94 -4.03 6.84
CA ALA A 158 -26.42 -2.89 6.09
C ALA A 158 -25.38 -2.09 6.90
N ARG A 159 -25.66 -1.81 8.18
CA ARG A 159 -24.70 -1.15 9.08
C ARG A 159 -23.43 -1.97 9.29
N ASN A 160 -23.55 -3.27 9.52
CA ASN A 160 -22.36 -4.12 9.68
C ASN A 160 -21.49 -4.15 8.42
N GLN A 161 -22.10 -4.11 7.23
CA GLN A 161 -21.38 -4.03 5.96
C GLN A 161 -20.71 -2.66 5.75
N GLU A 162 -21.38 -1.58 6.16
CA GLU A 162 -20.82 -0.23 6.13
C GLU A 162 -19.58 -0.13 7.04
N GLU A 163 -19.66 -0.62 8.28
CA GLU A 163 -18.54 -0.66 9.22
C GLU A 163 -17.37 -1.51 8.68
N ALA A 164 -17.66 -2.68 8.11
CA ALA A 164 -16.63 -3.51 7.46
C ALA A 164 -15.98 -2.80 6.26
N GLY A 165 -16.78 -2.07 5.49
CA GLY A 165 -16.30 -1.25 4.37
C GLY A 165 -15.41 -0.09 4.83
N GLU A 166 -15.74 0.57 5.94
CA GLU A 166 -14.92 1.62 6.54
C GLU A 166 -13.57 1.07 7.02
N LEU A 167 -13.56 -0.07 7.72
CA LEU A 167 -12.33 -0.74 8.13
C LEU A 167 -11.45 -1.09 6.92
N ALA A 168 -12.03 -1.69 5.88
CA ALA A 168 -11.30 -1.99 4.65
C ALA A 168 -10.76 -0.72 3.95
N ALA A 169 -11.49 0.39 3.97
CA ALA A 169 -11.02 1.66 3.41
C ALA A 169 -9.82 2.21 4.19
N THR A 170 -9.86 2.15 5.53
CA THR A 170 -8.74 2.60 6.37
C THR A 170 -7.48 1.77 6.16
N GLU A 171 -7.61 0.45 6.04
CA GLU A 171 -6.49 -0.45 5.74
C GLU A 171 -5.90 -0.15 4.36
N ASN A 172 -6.73 0.06 3.33
CA ASN A 172 -6.27 0.43 1.99
C ASN A 172 -5.48 1.74 1.99
N VAL A 173 -5.89 2.73 2.77
CA VAL A 173 -5.14 3.99 2.94
C VAL A 173 -3.78 3.72 3.59
N SER A 174 -3.73 2.90 4.64
CA SER A 174 -2.49 2.49 5.30
C SER A 174 -1.53 1.78 4.35
N LEU A 175 -2.01 0.78 3.60
CA LEU A 175 -1.20 0.02 2.64
C LEU A 175 -0.66 0.90 1.51
N ARG A 176 -1.46 1.84 0.99
CA ARG A 176 -0.99 2.83 0.01
C ARG A 176 0.12 3.71 0.57
N GLY A 177 0.02 4.10 1.85
CA GLY A 177 1.09 4.83 2.54
C GLY A 177 2.39 4.02 2.64
N GLN A 178 2.30 2.74 3.02
CA GLN A 178 3.47 1.84 3.09
C GLN A 178 4.12 1.62 1.73
N LEU A 179 3.32 1.42 0.67
CA LEU A 179 3.82 1.25 -0.70
C LEU A 179 4.58 2.49 -1.14
N LYS A 180 4.04 3.68 -0.86
CA LYS A 180 4.70 4.95 -1.18
C LYS A 180 6.02 5.12 -0.43
N ASN A 181 6.07 4.80 0.87
CA ASN A 181 7.30 4.84 1.65
C ASN A 181 8.37 3.88 1.07
N MET A 182 7.95 2.67 0.68
CA MET A 182 8.85 1.70 0.07
C MET A 182 9.37 2.13 -1.31
N GLU A 183 8.55 2.83 -2.09
CA GLU A 183 8.96 3.45 -3.35
C GLU A 183 10.01 4.55 -3.13
N GLU A 184 9.82 5.40 -2.13
CA GLU A 184 10.79 6.43 -1.73
C GLU A 184 12.14 5.79 -1.31
N GLU A 185 12.12 4.76 -0.45
CA GLU A 185 13.34 4.03 -0.05
C GLU A 185 14.07 3.36 -1.23
N LEU A 186 13.33 2.84 -2.22
CA LEU A 186 13.92 2.24 -3.41
C LEU A 186 14.63 3.31 -4.26
N ASN A 187 14.03 4.49 -4.41
CA ASN A 187 14.64 5.59 -5.14
C ASN A 187 15.95 6.05 -4.46
N ASP A 188 15.96 6.22 -3.14
CA ASP A 188 17.18 6.56 -2.39
C ASP A 188 18.29 5.51 -2.57
N LEU A 189 17.91 4.23 -2.51
CA LEU A 189 18.86 3.13 -2.71
C LEU A 189 19.41 3.11 -4.14
N LYS A 190 18.57 3.42 -5.13
CA LYS A 190 18.98 3.52 -6.53
C LYS A 190 19.98 4.65 -6.73
N ASP A 191 19.72 5.83 -6.17
CA ASP A 191 20.64 6.98 -6.23
C ASP A 191 21.99 6.65 -5.55
N THR A 192 21.93 5.92 -4.43
CA THR A 192 23.13 5.44 -3.74
C THR A 192 23.90 4.42 -4.60
N ALA A 193 23.20 3.50 -5.26
CA ALA A 193 23.82 2.51 -6.14
C ALA A 193 24.44 3.16 -7.40
N GLU A 194 23.81 4.20 -7.95
CA GLU A 194 24.31 4.95 -9.10
C GLU A 194 25.63 5.69 -8.76
N THR A 195 25.72 6.27 -7.56
CA THR A 195 26.93 6.98 -7.10
C THR A 195 28.06 6.04 -6.67
N PHE A 196 27.72 4.81 -6.24
CA PHE A 196 28.69 3.84 -5.73
C PHE A 196 29.78 3.45 -6.73
N GLU A 197 29.46 3.22 -8.02
CA GLU A 197 30.49 2.84 -9.00
C GLU A 197 31.47 3.99 -9.30
N ALA A 198 30.99 5.24 -9.27
CA ALA A 198 31.86 6.41 -9.42
C ALA A 198 32.79 6.57 -8.20
N GLU A 199 32.26 6.38 -6.99
CA GLU A 199 33.05 6.39 -5.75
C GLU A 199 34.12 5.29 -5.76
N LYS A 200 33.75 4.06 -6.16
CA LYS A 200 34.67 2.94 -6.31
C LYS A 200 35.77 3.23 -7.33
N ALA A 201 35.43 3.78 -8.50
CA ALA A 201 36.42 4.17 -9.50
C ALA A 201 37.39 5.24 -8.97
N MET A 202 36.87 6.23 -8.23
CA MET A 202 37.67 7.27 -7.59
C MET A 202 38.62 6.68 -6.53
N ALA A 203 38.12 5.78 -5.67
CA ALA A 203 38.91 5.11 -4.65
C ALA A 203 40.05 4.29 -5.27
N VAL A 204 39.76 3.47 -6.29
CA VAL A 204 40.75 2.67 -7.01
C VAL A 204 41.82 3.54 -7.65
N ASN A 205 41.42 4.63 -8.33
CA ASN A 205 42.36 5.56 -8.94
C ASN A 205 43.21 6.29 -7.88
N GLY A 206 42.61 6.67 -6.76
CA GLY A 206 43.33 7.23 -5.61
C GLY A 206 44.40 6.28 -5.08
N THR A 207 44.05 5.01 -4.87
CA THR A 207 45.01 3.97 -4.44
C THR A 207 46.15 3.79 -5.45
N LYS A 208 45.86 3.78 -6.76
CA LYS A 208 46.91 3.69 -7.80
C LYS A 208 47.89 4.86 -7.74
N VAL A 209 47.38 6.08 -7.55
CA VAL A 209 48.23 7.28 -7.42
C VAL A 209 49.11 7.21 -6.17
N VAL A 210 48.54 6.79 -5.03
CA VAL A 210 49.29 6.62 -3.77
C VAL A 210 50.38 5.56 -3.92
N ALA A 211 50.05 4.38 -4.47
CA ALA A 211 51.02 3.32 -4.71
C ALA A 211 52.18 3.77 -5.61
N ARG A 212 51.87 4.50 -6.69
CA ARG A 212 52.89 5.05 -7.59
C ARG A 212 53.80 6.07 -6.87
N TRP A 213 53.21 6.92 -6.03
CA TRP A 213 53.98 7.91 -5.25
C TRP A 213 54.89 7.25 -4.21
N GLU A 214 54.42 6.22 -3.52
CA GLU A 214 55.23 5.45 -2.57
C GLU A 214 56.38 4.73 -3.26
N LEU A 215 56.13 4.08 -4.41
CA LEU A 215 57.16 3.46 -5.23
C LEU A 215 58.25 4.47 -5.64
N MET A 216 57.84 5.65 -6.14
CA MET A 216 58.78 6.72 -6.49
C MET A 216 59.60 7.18 -5.28
N ARG A 217 58.98 7.26 -4.11
CA ARG A 217 59.66 7.67 -2.87
C ARG A 217 60.69 6.64 -2.43
N GLU A 218 60.37 5.35 -2.49
CA GLU A 218 61.31 4.27 -2.18
C GLU A 218 62.51 4.27 -3.14
N TRP A 219 62.25 4.49 -4.43
CA TRP A 219 63.28 4.64 -5.45
C TRP A 219 64.20 5.84 -5.15
N LEU A 220 63.65 7.01 -4.86
CA LEU A 220 64.42 8.21 -4.51
C LEU A 220 65.24 8.05 -3.22
N ASN A 221 64.78 7.20 -2.30
CA ASN A 221 65.48 6.92 -1.04
C ASN A 221 66.55 5.83 -1.17
N GLY A 222 66.79 5.28 -2.37
CA GLY A 222 67.76 4.20 -2.58
C GLY A 222 67.39 2.89 -1.89
N GLN A 223 66.11 2.69 -1.55
CA GLN A 223 65.63 1.46 -0.91
C GLN A 223 65.37 0.33 -1.92
N THR A 224 65.65 0.57 -3.20
CA THR A 224 65.46 -0.38 -4.31
C THR A 224 66.27 -1.65 -4.18
N ASP A 225 67.39 -1.65 -3.46
CA ASP A 225 68.21 -2.86 -3.27
C ASP A 225 67.50 -3.94 -2.44
N SER A 226 66.37 -3.60 -1.80
CA SER A 226 65.50 -4.53 -1.08
C SER A 226 64.40 -5.17 -1.94
N TRP A 227 64.24 -4.72 -3.18
CA TRP A 227 63.24 -5.24 -4.10
C TRP A 227 63.79 -6.49 -4.78
N ASP A 228 63.18 -7.64 -4.50
CA ASP A 228 63.38 -8.87 -5.26
C ASP A 228 62.46 -8.85 -6.50
N PRO A 229 62.98 -8.61 -7.71
CA PRO A 229 62.16 -8.46 -8.90
C PRO A 229 61.37 -9.73 -9.25
N ALA A 230 61.88 -10.91 -8.91
CA ALA A 230 61.21 -12.18 -9.18
C ALA A 230 59.95 -12.32 -8.32
N ASN A 231 60.06 -12.06 -7.01
CA ASN A 231 58.94 -12.09 -6.09
C ASN A 231 57.89 -11.01 -6.41
N VAL A 232 58.32 -9.79 -6.75
CA VAL A 232 57.41 -8.70 -7.14
C VAL A 232 56.64 -9.05 -8.41
N LEU A 233 57.29 -9.70 -9.38
CA LEU A 233 56.65 -10.17 -10.61
C LEU A 233 55.60 -11.26 -10.34
N GLU A 234 55.90 -12.22 -9.46
CA GLU A 234 54.92 -13.22 -9.02
C GLU A 234 53.71 -12.57 -8.34
N GLN A 235 53.93 -11.62 -7.43
CA GLN A 235 52.82 -10.91 -6.77
C GLN A 235 51.96 -10.15 -7.78
N TYR A 236 52.58 -9.49 -8.76
CA TYR A 236 51.86 -8.83 -9.84
C TYR A 236 50.99 -9.82 -10.64
N LYS A 237 51.56 -10.96 -11.06
CA LYS A 237 50.80 -12.00 -11.78
C LYS A 237 49.60 -12.48 -10.97
N MET A 238 49.80 -12.75 -9.69
CA MET A 238 48.73 -13.16 -8.78
C MET A 238 47.62 -12.11 -8.67
N VAL A 239 47.98 -10.83 -8.56
CA VAL A 239 47.01 -9.72 -8.56
C VAL A 239 46.25 -9.63 -9.88
N LYS A 240 46.91 -9.79 -11.02
CA LYS A 240 46.26 -9.71 -12.34
C LYS A 240 45.34 -10.90 -12.63
N ILE A 241 45.71 -12.10 -12.19
CA ILE A 241 44.86 -13.29 -12.30
C ILE A 241 43.61 -13.11 -11.44
N THR A 242 43.76 -12.72 -10.17
CA THR A 242 42.63 -12.49 -9.26
C THR A 242 41.74 -11.33 -9.70
N GLU A 243 42.29 -10.26 -10.27
CA GLU A 243 41.53 -9.17 -10.89
C GLU A 243 40.68 -9.67 -12.06
N ALA A 244 41.24 -10.51 -12.93
CA ALA A 244 40.49 -11.09 -14.05
C ALA A 244 39.36 -12.01 -13.57
N GLU A 245 39.61 -12.86 -12.56
CA GLU A 245 38.58 -13.71 -11.94
C GLU A 245 37.43 -12.89 -11.34
N LEU A 246 37.76 -11.82 -10.59
CA LEU A 246 36.77 -10.92 -9.99
C LEU A 246 35.88 -10.22 -11.03
N LEU A 247 36.44 -9.92 -12.20
CA LEU A 247 35.73 -9.28 -13.29
C LEU A 247 35.04 -10.29 -14.24
N GLY A 248 35.21 -11.60 -14.00
CA GLY A 248 34.71 -12.65 -14.90
C GLY A 248 35.37 -12.63 -16.27
N LEU A 249 36.60 -12.10 -16.37
CA LEU A 249 37.40 -12.02 -17.58
C LEU A 249 38.29 -13.27 -17.73
N PRO A 250 38.69 -13.63 -18.97
CA PRO A 250 39.63 -14.72 -19.20
C PRO A 250 40.98 -14.45 -18.52
N THR A 251 41.64 -15.53 -18.09
CA THR A 251 42.95 -15.46 -17.42
C THR A 251 43.97 -14.74 -18.30
N PRO A 252 44.69 -13.73 -17.78
CA PRO A 252 45.71 -13.02 -18.54
C PRO A 252 46.86 -13.96 -18.93
N SER A 253 47.31 -13.93 -20.19
CA SER A 253 48.58 -14.54 -20.61
C SER A 253 49.73 -13.56 -20.34
N PHE A 254 50.87 -14.10 -19.93
CA PHE A 254 52.12 -13.36 -19.65
C PHE A 254 53.25 -13.77 -20.63
N GLU A 255 52.91 -14.35 -21.78
CA GLU A 255 53.88 -14.75 -22.80
C GLU A 255 54.49 -13.51 -23.48
N GLY A 256 55.75 -13.20 -23.15
CA GLY A 256 56.49 -12.04 -23.65
C GLY A 256 57.13 -11.15 -22.57
N GLU A 257 57.13 -11.59 -21.30
CA GLU A 257 57.75 -10.83 -20.21
C GLU A 257 59.28 -10.70 -20.33
N PRO A 258 59.87 -9.56 -19.91
CA PRO A 258 61.32 -9.39 -19.88
C PRO A 258 61.97 -10.44 -18.98
N GLN A 259 63.05 -11.08 -19.45
CA GLN A 259 63.87 -11.95 -18.61
C GLN A 259 64.40 -11.14 -17.42
N VAL A 260 64.04 -11.59 -16.22
CA VAL A 260 64.56 -11.01 -14.98
C VAL A 260 66.06 -11.33 -14.93
N PRO A 261 66.95 -10.34 -14.73
CA PRO A 261 68.39 -10.57 -14.64
C PRO A 261 68.70 -11.47 -13.43
N GLY A 262 68.84 -12.77 -13.66
CA GLY A 262 69.05 -13.78 -12.62
C GLY A 262 69.06 -15.22 -13.15
N ASP A 263 68.35 -15.49 -14.26
CA ASP A 263 68.19 -16.84 -14.81
C ASP A 263 69.30 -17.28 -15.80
N MET A 264 70.46 -16.60 -15.84
CA MET A 264 71.62 -17.12 -16.59
C MET A 264 72.36 -18.17 -15.76
N GLU A 265 71.83 -19.39 -15.70
CA GLU A 265 72.66 -20.56 -15.38
C GLU A 265 73.51 -20.96 -16.60
N GLY A 266 74.79 -20.60 -16.54
CA GLY A 266 75.89 -21.44 -17.00
C GLY A 266 75.96 -21.83 -18.49
N GLU A 267 76.21 -20.86 -19.38
CA GLU A 267 76.81 -21.20 -20.68
C GLU A 267 78.33 -21.36 -20.51
N LYS A 268 78.76 -22.62 -20.52
CA LYS A 268 80.14 -23.10 -20.37
C LYS A 268 81.11 -22.38 -21.32
N THR A 269 82.15 -21.81 -20.73
CA THR A 269 83.41 -21.50 -21.39
C THR A 269 84.04 -22.79 -21.93
N PRO A 270 84.39 -22.90 -23.23
CA PRO A 270 85.20 -24.01 -23.71
C PRO A 270 86.66 -23.83 -23.25
N GLU A 271 87.18 -24.91 -22.68
CA GLU A 271 88.52 -25.17 -22.21
C GLU A 271 89.61 -24.86 -23.26
N PRO A 272 90.77 -24.27 -22.90
CA PRO A 272 91.82 -23.97 -23.86
C PRO A 272 92.63 -25.23 -24.18
N ALA A 273 92.55 -25.71 -25.43
CA ALA A 273 93.38 -26.80 -25.90
C ALA A 273 94.84 -26.33 -26.10
N ALA A 274 95.75 -27.12 -25.54
CA ALA A 274 97.18 -26.91 -25.49
C ALA A 274 97.89 -26.94 -26.86
N ASP A 275 99.04 -26.27 -26.88
CA ASP A 275 100.10 -26.26 -27.89
C ASP A 275 100.35 -27.59 -28.62
N ASP A 276 100.65 -27.48 -29.92
CA ASP A 276 101.66 -28.33 -30.56
C ASP A 276 102.48 -27.49 -31.58
N PRO A 277 103.81 -27.71 -31.73
CA PRO A 277 104.75 -26.78 -32.36
C PRO A 277 104.95 -27.05 -33.88
N PRO A 278 105.79 -26.28 -34.60
CA PRO A 278 105.64 -26.07 -36.04
C PRO A 278 106.40 -27.11 -36.88
N ALA A 279 105.90 -27.37 -38.09
CA ALA A 279 106.64 -28.07 -39.13
C ALA A 279 106.60 -27.27 -40.45
N SER A 280 107.79 -26.72 -40.77
CA SER A 280 108.36 -26.25 -42.05
C SER A 280 107.54 -25.37 -42.99
#